data_AF-A0A1W0W872-F1
#
_entry.id   AF-A0A1W0W872-F1
#
_cell.length_a   1.000
_cell.length_b   1.000
_cell.length_c   1.000
_cell.angle_alpha   90.00
_cell.angle_beta   90.00
_cell.angle_gamma   90.00
#
_symmetry.space_group_name_H-M   'P 1'
#
loop_
_entity.id
_entity.type
_entity.pdbx_description
1 polymer ?
#
loop_
_entity_poly.entity_id
_entity_poly.type
_entity_poly.pdbx_seq_one_letter_code
_entity_poly.pdbx_strand_id
1 'polypeptide(L)'
;MDKDLEAVLHPNVAAKSHSEVGSSRDSPKTPAARSAPSTLQKSLVIGACVATSTVIGGLLIPFVSPGFRRIALPYVPATDSQVKLVASILTRRTPGSRVVDLGSGDGRLVMAAAQKGFNSTGVEMNWWLVLWSRWRSYSLGLSKLTQFIRQDLYKCDLKSYDVIILFGVSGMMETIKKKLAVEMKSDSLFVACRFPLPSATPLEQLGAGIDSVWVYRKSDVIGGFRSN
;
A
#
# COMPACT_ATOMS: atom_id res chain seq x y z
N MET A 1 35.86 -48.43 34.16
CA MET A 1 36.85 -49.43 33.73
C MET A 1 37.59 -48.83 32.55
N ASP A 2 38.84 -48.47 32.63
CA ASP A 2 39.82 -48.27 33.69
C ASP A 2 40.86 -47.40 32.96
N LYS A 3 41.23 -46.25 33.52
CA LYS A 3 42.41 -46.15 34.36
C LYS A 3 43.66 -46.67 33.66
N ASP A 4 44.60 -45.75 33.49
CA ASP A 4 45.93 -45.81 34.11
C ASP A 4 46.95 -45.09 33.21
N LEU A 5 47.95 -44.37 33.69
CA LEU A 5 48.33 -43.92 35.02
C LEU A 5 49.68 -43.19 34.83
N GLU A 6 49.86 -42.08 35.56
CA GLU A 6 51.11 -41.54 36.13
C GLU A 6 52.33 -41.29 35.23
N ALA A 7 53.24 -40.35 35.50
CA ALA A 7 53.42 -39.22 36.40
C ALA A 7 54.90 -38.82 36.21
N VAL A 8 55.48 -38.13 37.21
CA VAL A 8 56.93 -37.93 37.47
C VAL A 8 57.45 -36.64 36.79
N LEU A 9 57.91 -35.57 37.47
CA LEU A 9 58.31 -35.35 38.87
C LEU A 9 58.40 -33.82 39.18
N HIS A 10 58.03 -33.48 40.43
CA HIS A 10 58.31 -32.27 41.24
C HIS A 10 59.82 -32.10 41.55
N PRO A 11 60.39 -30.97 42.10
CA PRO A 11 60.02 -30.28 43.37
C PRO A 11 60.06 -28.72 43.30
N ASN A 12 59.23 -27.95 44.04
CA ASN A 12 59.08 -27.72 45.50
C ASN A 12 59.88 -26.49 45.99
N VAL A 13 59.43 -25.93 47.12
CA VAL A 13 59.96 -24.82 47.95
C VAL A 13 59.31 -23.46 47.66
N ALA A 14 58.88 -22.64 48.62
CA ALA A 14 58.25 -22.76 49.94
C ALA A 14 57.99 -21.31 50.41
N ALA A 15 56.86 -21.08 51.09
CA ALA A 15 56.63 -20.15 52.20
C ALA A 15 57.25 -18.73 52.19
N LYS A 16 56.44 -17.68 52.34
CA LYS A 16 56.12 -17.06 53.65
C LYS A 16 55.20 -15.85 53.52
N SER A 17 54.35 -15.73 54.54
CA SER A 17 53.53 -14.59 54.96
C SER A 17 54.33 -13.29 55.14
N HIS A 18 53.70 -12.13 54.94
CA HIS A 18 53.61 -11.06 55.95
C HIS A 18 52.69 -9.93 55.46
N SER A 19 51.76 -9.56 56.33
CA SER A 19 50.97 -8.33 56.30
C SER A 19 51.84 -7.10 56.57
N GLU A 20 51.61 -5.98 55.89
CA GLU A 20 51.79 -4.66 56.49
C GLU A 20 51.00 -3.56 55.77
N VAL A 21 50.36 -2.75 56.60
CA VAL A 21 49.59 -1.53 56.28
C VAL A 21 50.55 -0.33 56.40
N GLY A 22 50.57 0.54 55.40
CA GLY A 22 51.19 1.88 55.46
C GLY A 22 50.62 2.75 54.34
N SER A 23 49.61 3.57 54.61
CA SER A 23 49.70 4.96 55.07
C SER A 23 50.22 5.93 54.00
N SER A 24 49.25 6.49 53.26
CA SER A 24 49.09 7.90 52.86
C SER A 24 50.34 8.79 52.65
N ARG A 25 50.50 9.32 51.43
CA ARG A 25 50.12 10.71 51.03
C ARG A 25 50.68 10.98 49.63
N ASP A 26 49.83 10.84 48.62
CA ASP A 26 50.05 11.49 47.34
C ASP A 26 48.91 12.50 47.16
N SER A 27 49.26 13.77 47.01
CA SER A 27 48.31 14.88 46.96
C SER A 27 47.34 14.71 45.78
N PRO A 28 46.04 15.01 45.92
CA PRO A 28 45.13 14.91 44.80
C PRO A 28 45.52 16.00 43.78
N LYS A 29 46.07 15.57 42.63
CA LYS A 29 46.15 16.45 41.46
C LYS A 29 44.73 16.88 41.12
N THR A 30 44.44 18.15 41.34
CA THR A 30 43.17 18.78 40.97
C THR A 30 42.90 18.45 39.50
N PRO A 31 41.76 17.84 39.14
CA PRO A 31 41.45 17.65 37.73
C PRO A 31 41.34 19.03 37.10
N ALA A 32 42.14 19.29 36.07
CA ALA A 32 42.07 20.52 35.30
C ALA A 32 40.60 20.78 34.94
N ALA A 33 40.06 21.91 35.41
CA ALA A 33 38.68 22.28 35.16
C ALA A 33 38.47 22.36 33.65
N ARG A 34 37.72 21.40 33.08
CA ARG A 34 37.29 21.45 31.68
C ARG A 34 36.47 22.72 31.50
N SER A 35 36.99 23.68 30.76
CA SER A 35 36.26 24.91 30.43
C SER A 35 34.97 24.55 29.69
N ALA A 36 33.87 25.20 30.07
CA ALA A 36 32.59 24.98 29.43
C ALA A 36 32.69 25.33 27.93
N PRO A 37 32.15 24.50 27.02
CA PRO A 37 32.27 24.76 25.59
C PRO A 37 31.57 26.07 25.24
N SER A 38 32.24 26.87 24.41
CA SER A 38 31.75 28.16 23.93
C SER A 38 30.43 28.00 23.16
N THR A 39 29.61 29.06 23.12
CA THR A 39 28.32 29.07 22.41
C THR A 39 28.48 28.63 20.94
N LEU A 40 29.59 29.00 20.30
CA LEU A 40 29.93 28.58 18.94
C LEU A 40 30.19 27.07 18.85
N GLN A 41 30.96 26.49 19.78
CA GLN A 41 31.20 25.04 19.82
C GLN A 41 29.90 24.26 20.03
N LYS A 42 28.99 24.74 20.89
CA LYS A 42 27.67 24.12 21.08
C LYS A 42 26.83 24.18 19.79
N SER A 43 26.81 25.33 19.12
CA SER A 43 26.06 25.51 17.86
C SER A 43 26.60 24.64 16.72
N LEU A 44 27.93 24.46 16.64
CA LEU A 44 28.59 23.63 15.65
C LEU A 44 28.27 22.14 15.86
N VAL A 45 28.28 21.68 17.11
CA VAL A 45 27.91 20.29 17.46
C VAL A 45 26.44 20.03 17.15
N ILE A 46 25.54 20.95 17.50
CA ILE A 46 24.11 20.82 17.18
C ILE A 46 23.91 20.79 15.66
N GLY A 47 24.56 21.68 14.91
CA GLY A 47 24.51 21.70 13.44
C GLY A 47 25.01 20.40 12.82
N ALA A 48 26.11 19.85 13.33
CA ALA A 48 26.66 18.57 12.88
C ALA A 48 25.71 17.39 13.17
N CYS A 49 25.10 17.33 14.37
CA CYS A 49 24.12 16.30 14.73
C CYS A 49 22.87 16.36 13.85
N VAL A 50 22.35 17.57 13.58
CA VAL A 50 21.18 17.76 12.70
C VAL A 50 21.50 17.31 11.28
N ALA A 51 22.62 17.78 10.70
CA ALA A 51 23.03 17.39 9.35
C ALA A 51 23.22 15.87 9.21
N THR A 52 23.87 15.25 10.19
CA THR A 52 24.09 13.80 10.20
C THR A 52 22.78 13.03 10.31
N SER A 53 21.85 13.49 11.16
CA SER A 53 20.53 12.87 11.31
C SER A 53 19.69 12.99 10.03
N THR A 54 19.77 14.11 9.31
CA THR A 54 19.08 14.31 8.03
C THR A 54 19.65 13.40 6.93
N VAL A 55 20.96 13.22 6.85
CA VAL A 55 21.60 12.32 5.87
C VAL A 55 21.25 10.86 6.16
N ILE A 56 21.34 10.43 7.42
CA ILE A 56 20.97 9.07 7.82
C ILE A 56 19.48 8.81 7.59
N GLY A 57 18.61 9.75 7.98
CA GLY A 57 17.17 9.68 7.70
C GLY A 57 16.88 9.57 6.21
N GLY A 58 17.52 10.41 5.39
CA GLY A 58 17.46 10.36 3.92
C GLY A 58 17.83 8.99 3.34
N LEU A 59 18.91 8.40 3.85
CA LEU A 59 19.40 7.08 3.44
C LEU A 59 18.50 5.94 3.90
N LEU A 60 17.83 6.05 5.05
CA LEU A 60 16.94 5.03 5.60
C LEU A 60 15.51 5.11 5.03
N ILE A 61 15.05 6.28 4.57
CA ILE A 61 13.73 6.46 3.92
C ILE A 61 13.45 5.42 2.83
N PRO A 62 14.33 5.11 1.85
CA PRO A 62 14.04 4.10 0.83
C PRO A 62 13.89 2.68 1.41
N PHE A 63 14.46 2.37 2.58
CA PHE A 63 14.34 1.06 3.24
C PHE A 63 13.12 0.94 4.16
N VAL A 64 12.63 2.05 4.71
CA VAL A 64 11.40 2.09 5.53
C VAL A 64 10.15 2.36 4.66
N SER A 65 10.32 3.06 3.54
CA SER A 65 9.23 3.38 2.59
C SER A 65 8.46 2.18 2.02
N PRO A 66 9.05 0.99 1.80
CA PRO A 66 8.31 -0.15 1.26
C PRO A 66 7.23 -0.64 2.22
N GLY A 67 7.44 -0.52 3.53
CA GLY A 67 6.44 -0.86 4.56
C GLY A 67 5.23 0.09 4.58
N PHE A 68 5.36 1.28 4.00
CA PHE A 68 4.27 2.25 3.83
C PHE A 68 3.53 2.12 2.49
N ARG A 69 3.96 1.21 1.60
CA ARG A 69 3.25 0.94 0.34
C ARG A 69 2.01 0.09 0.65
N ARG A 70 0.93 0.81 0.94
CA ARG A 70 -0.44 0.30 1.11
C ARG A 70 -0.74 -0.75 0.05
N ILE A 71 -1.01 -1.97 0.51
CA ILE A 71 -1.79 -3.04 -0.11
C ILE A 71 -1.83 -2.94 -1.64
N ALA A 72 -0.81 -3.47 -2.30
CA ALA A 72 -0.89 -3.77 -3.72
C ALA A 72 -1.69 -5.06 -3.89
N LEU A 73 -2.87 -4.98 -4.50
CA LEU A 73 -3.58 -6.18 -4.90
C LEU A 73 -2.75 -6.94 -5.93
N PRO A 74 -2.68 -8.28 -5.86
CA PRO A 74 -2.09 -9.05 -6.94
C PRO A 74 -2.89 -8.80 -8.22
N TYR A 75 -2.18 -8.53 -9.32
CA TYR A 75 -2.83 -8.34 -10.61
C TYR A 75 -3.41 -9.68 -11.09
N VAL A 76 -4.73 -9.75 -11.19
CA VAL A 76 -5.47 -10.87 -11.77
C VAL A 76 -6.40 -10.31 -12.84
N PRO A 77 -6.19 -10.64 -14.12
CA PRO A 77 -7.03 -10.12 -15.19
C PRO A 77 -8.47 -10.62 -15.08
N ALA A 78 -9.43 -9.75 -15.40
CA ALA A 78 -10.82 -10.16 -15.61
C ALA A 78 -10.92 -11.10 -16.83
N THR A 79 -11.71 -12.17 -16.71
CA THR A 79 -11.93 -13.12 -17.80
C THR A 79 -12.70 -12.48 -18.95
N ASP A 80 -12.58 -13.03 -20.15
CA ASP A 80 -13.32 -12.52 -21.32
C ASP A 80 -14.83 -12.61 -21.12
N SER A 81 -15.30 -13.65 -20.41
CA SER A 81 -16.69 -13.80 -19.99
C SER A 81 -17.14 -12.61 -19.14
N GLN A 82 -16.33 -12.23 -18.15
CA GLN A 82 -16.65 -11.12 -17.26
C GLN A 82 -16.61 -9.76 -17.98
N VAL A 83 -15.65 -9.56 -18.89
CA VAL A 83 -15.59 -8.36 -19.74
C VAL A 83 -16.86 -8.25 -20.60
N LYS A 84 -17.33 -9.36 -21.17
CA LYS A 84 -18.59 -9.39 -21.94
C LYS A 84 -19.80 -9.05 -21.08
N LEU A 85 -19.88 -9.59 -19.86
CA LEU A 85 -20.96 -9.28 -18.91
C LEU A 85 -20.98 -7.79 -18.56
N VAL A 86 -19.83 -7.21 -18.20
CA VAL A 86 -19.71 -5.78 -17.92
C VAL A 86 -20.08 -4.94 -19.14
N ALA A 87 -19.59 -5.30 -20.34
CA ALA A 87 -19.95 -4.61 -21.57
C ALA A 87 -21.46 -4.68 -21.84
N SER A 88 -22.12 -5.80 -21.54
CA SER A 88 -23.59 -5.92 -21.68
C SER A 88 -24.34 -4.99 -20.71
N ILE A 89 -23.87 -4.85 -19.47
CA ILE A 89 -24.44 -3.89 -18.51
C ILE A 89 -24.29 -2.45 -19.03
N LEU A 90 -23.11 -2.12 -19.59
CA LEU A 90 -22.84 -0.78 -20.13
C LEU A 90 -23.76 -0.43 -21.31
N THR A 91 -24.17 -1.38 -22.15
CA THR A 91 -25.10 -1.10 -23.26
C THR A 91 -26.47 -0.58 -22.82
N ARG A 92 -26.83 -0.75 -21.54
CA ARG A 92 -28.07 -0.23 -20.95
C ARG A 92 -27.95 1.24 -20.52
N ARG A 93 -26.80 1.89 -20.77
CA ARG A 93 -26.51 3.27 -20.40
C ARG A 93 -26.26 4.12 -21.64
N THR A 94 -26.43 5.43 -21.47
CA THR A 94 -26.26 6.40 -22.56
C THR A 94 -24.81 6.41 -23.05
N PRO A 95 -24.56 6.26 -24.36
CA PRO A 95 -23.25 6.49 -24.94
C PRO A 95 -22.73 7.89 -24.60
N GLY A 96 -21.42 8.03 -24.39
CA GLY A 96 -20.80 9.29 -23.94
C GLY A 96 -20.82 9.52 -22.43
N SER A 97 -21.58 8.75 -21.64
CA SER A 97 -21.48 8.75 -20.18
C SER A 97 -20.07 8.41 -19.70
N ARG A 98 -19.75 8.83 -18.47
CA ARG A 98 -18.44 8.67 -17.87
C ARG A 98 -18.35 7.39 -17.06
N VAL A 99 -17.34 6.58 -17.34
CA VAL A 99 -17.08 5.30 -16.66
C VAL A 99 -15.72 5.37 -15.96
N VAL A 100 -15.62 4.83 -14.75
CA VAL A 100 -14.34 4.60 -14.08
C VAL A 100 -14.16 3.13 -13.73
N ASP A 101 -12.97 2.61 -13.96
CA ASP A 101 -12.52 1.29 -13.51
C ASP A 101 -11.48 1.44 -12.41
N LEU A 102 -11.85 1.07 -11.18
CA LEU A 102 -11.02 1.18 -9.99
C LEU A 102 -10.12 -0.06 -9.87
N GLY A 103 -8.81 0.13 -10.02
CA GLY A 103 -7.85 -0.96 -10.14
C GLY A 103 -7.83 -1.55 -11.56
N SER A 104 -7.67 -0.68 -12.57
CA SER A 104 -7.91 -1.05 -13.97
C SER A 104 -6.93 -2.07 -14.56
N GLY A 105 -5.80 -2.34 -13.90
CA GLY A 105 -4.84 -3.33 -14.36
C GLY A 105 -4.31 -3.04 -15.76
N ASP A 106 -4.47 -3.99 -16.69
CA ASP A 106 -4.10 -3.84 -18.12
C ASP A 106 -5.11 -3.04 -18.96
N GLY A 107 -6.13 -2.47 -18.32
CA GLY A 107 -7.09 -1.56 -18.93
C GLY A 107 -8.14 -2.23 -19.80
N ARG A 108 -8.28 -3.56 -19.77
CA ARG A 108 -9.21 -4.30 -20.64
C ARG A 108 -10.67 -3.87 -20.49
N LEU A 109 -11.14 -3.60 -19.27
CA LEU A 109 -12.50 -3.14 -19.03
C LEU A 109 -12.70 -1.70 -19.51
N VAL A 110 -11.70 -0.84 -19.28
CA VAL A 110 -11.68 0.55 -19.78
C VAL A 110 -11.75 0.58 -21.31
N MET A 111 -10.97 -0.25 -21.98
CA MET A 111 -10.98 -0.35 -23.44
C MET A 111 -12.28 -0.95 -23.97
N ALA A 112 -12.83 -1.97 -23.30
CA ALA A 112 -14.14 -2.54 -23.65
C ALA A 112 -15.28 -1.51 -23.50
N ALA A 113 -15.25 -0.70 -22.45
CA ALA A 113 -16.19 0.41 -22.25
C ALA A 113 -16.03 1.49 -23.33
N ALA A 114 -14.79 1.87 -23.67
CA ALA A 114 -14.52 2.83 -24.74
C ALA A 114 -14.99 2.35 -26.11
N GLN A 115 -14.87 1.04 -26.42
CA GLN A 115 -15.44 0.45 -27.63
C GLN A 115 -16.98 0.54 -27.71
N LYS A 116 -17.66 0.68 -26.56
CA LYS A 116 -19.10 0.95 -26.48
C LYS A 116 -19.44 2.44 -26.49
N GLY A 117 -18.46 3.33 -26.70
CA GLY A 117 -18.66 4.77 -26.81
C GLY A 117 -18.65 5.52 -25.47
N PHE A 118 -18.13 4.92 -24.40
CA PHE A 118 -18.04 5.58 -23.08
C PHE A 118 -16.73 6.35 -22.93
N ASN A 119 -16.79 7.49 -22.24
CA ASN A 119 -15.61 8.21 -21.77
C ASN A 119 -15.07 7.48 -20.53
N SER A 120 -14.03 6.67 -20.73
CA SER A 120 -13.62 5.62 -19.80
C SER A 120 -12.29 5.95 -19.14
N THR A 121 -12.27 5.97 -17.81
CA THR A 121 -11.06 6.25 -17.02
C THR A 121 -10.62 5.00 -16.25
N GLY A 122 -9.37 4.57 -16.42
CA GLY A 122 -8.74 3.55 -15.58
C GLY A 122 -7.90 4.18 -14.47
N VAL A 123 -8.15 3.78 -13.23
CA VAL A 123 -7.35 4.16 -12.06
C VAL A 123 -6.51 2.97 -11.63
N GLU A 124 -5.19 3.12 -11.62
CA GLU A 124 -4.27 2.04 -11.29
C GLU A 124 -3.07 2.58 -10.50
N MET A 125 -2.58 1.82 -9.53
CA MET A 125 -1.42 2.21 -8.71
C MET A 125 -0.10 1.89 -9.41
N ASN A 126 -0.03 0.76 -10.11
CA ASN A 126 1.16 0.28 -10.77
C ASN A 126 1.44 1.09 -12.05
N TRP A 127 2.55 1.82 -12.03
CA TRP A 127 2.93 2.70 -13.13
C TRP A 127 3.19 1.94 -14.44
N TRP A 128 3.71 0.71 -14.38
CA TRP A 128 3.97 -0.11 -15.55
C TRP A 128 2.68 -0.51 -16.25
N LEU A 129 1.65 -0.88 -15.47
CA LEU A 129 0.33 -1.22 -15.98
C LEU A 129 -0.38 0.00 -16.58
N VAL A 130 -0.22 1.18 -15.97
CA VAL A 130 -0.71 2.45 -16.54
C VAL A 130 -0.05 2.72 -17.90
N LEU A 131 1.28 2.58 -18.00
CA LEU A 131 1.99 2.81 -19.26
C LEU A 131 1.57 1.79 -20.33
N TRP A 132 1.47 0.51 -19.96
CA TRP A 132 0.98 -0.54 -20.84
C TRP A 132 -0.42 -0.25 -21.37
N SER A 133 -1.34 0.15 -20.48
CA SER A 133 -2.72 0.45 -20.83
C SER A 133 -2.83 1.64 -21.79
N ARG A 134 -2.03 2.69 -21.58
CA ARG A 134 -1.96 3.85 -22.49
C ARG A 134 -1.44 3.46 -23.87
N TRP A 135 -0.36 2.67 -23.92
CA TRP A 135 0.19 2.20 -25.18
C TRP A 135 -0.82 1.32 -25.92
N ARG A 136 -1.48 0.38 -25.20
CA ARG A 136 -2.46 -0.51 -25.80
C ARG A 136 -3.70 0.24 -26.28
N SER A 137 -4.24 1.18 -25.52
CA SER A 137 -5.39 1.96 -25.98
C SER A 137 -5.05 2.85 -27.17
N TYR A 138 -3.83 3.39 -27.22
CA TYR A 138 -3.33 4.10 -28.40
C TYR A 138 -3.23 3.18 -29.63
N SER A 139 -2.65 1.98 -29.48
CA SER A 139 -2.53 1.00 -30.57
C SER A 139 -3.88 0.54 -31.13
N LEU A 140 -4.94 0.57 -30.31
CA LEU A 140 -6.30 0.23 -30.69
C LEU A 140 -7.12 1.43 -31.20
N GLY A 141 -6.53 2.63 -31.28
CA GLY A 141 -7.24 3.85 -31.70
C GLY A 141 -8.27 4.37 -30.69
N LEU A 142 -8.24 3.89 -29.45
CA LEU A 142 -9.21 4.23 -28.39
C LEU A 142 -8.75 5.38 -27.49
N SER A 143 -7.55 5.93 -27.73
CA SER A 143 -6.92 6.96 -26.88
C SER A 143 -7.78 8.22 -26.65
N LYS A 144 -8.71 8.55 -27.57
CA LYS A 144 -9.63 9.69 -27.43
C LYS A 144 -10.74 9.45 -26.39
N LEU A 145 -11.11 8.19 -26.16
CA LEU A 145 -12.18 7.79 -25.24
C LEU A 145 -11.64 7.18 -23.94
N THR A 146 -10.34 6.91 -23.86
CA THR A 146 -9.70 6.30 -22.69
C THR A 146 -8.74 7.25 -21.99
N GLN A 147 -8.80 7.30 -20.66
CA GLN A 147 -7.78 7.94 -19.83
C GLN A 147 -7.25 6.94 -18.79
N PHE A 148 -5.94 6.92 -18.54
CA PHE A 148 -5.35 6.09 -17.48
C PHE A 148 -4.58 6.96 -16.50
N ILE A 149 -4.94 6.88 -15.22
CA ILE A 149 -4.43 7.74 -14.15
C ILE A 149 -3.72 6.87 -13.12
N ARG A 150 -2.47 7.24 -12.79
CA ARG A 150 -1.75 6.61 -11.69
C ARG A 150 -2.21 7.19 -10.36
N GLN A 151 -3.12 6.52 -9.67
CA GLN A 151 -3.71 7.03 -8.43
C GLN A 151 -4.16 5.89 -7.52
N ASP A 152 -4.19 6.17 -6.22
CA ASP A 152 -4.89 5.36 -5.23
C ASP A 152 -6.41 5.36 -5.51
N LEU A 153 -6.99 4.19 -5.75
CA LEU A 153 -8.42 4.03 -6.02
C LEU A 153 -9.29 4.59 -4.89
N TYR A 154 -8.81 4.57 -3.63
CA TYR A 154 -9.55 5.12 -2.50
C TYR A 154 -9.60 6.64 -2.52
N LYS A 155 -8.66 7.28 -3.22
CA LYS A 155 -8.57 8.74 -3.38
C LYS A 155 -9.20 9.25 -4.68
N CYS A 156 -9.62 8.36 -5.58
CA CYS A 156 -10.35 8.76 -6.79
C CYS A 156 -11.70 9.37 -6.40
N ASP A 157 -12.04 10.54 -6.93
CA ASP A 157 -13.36 11.14 -6.73
C ASP A 157 -14.40 10.46 -7.63
N LEU A 158 -15.40 9.84 -7.01
CA LEU A 158 -16.43 9.09 -7.72
C LEU A 158 -17.60 9.98 -8.20
N LYS A 159 -17.67 11.23 -7.74
CA LYS A 159 -18.80 12.15 -8.02
C LYS A 159 -18.94 12.50 -9.49
N SER A 160 -17.90 12.29 -10.30
CA SER A 160 -17.89 12.68 -11.70
C SER A 160 -18.32 11.55 -12.66
N TYR A 161 -18.47 10.32 -12.16
CA TYR A 161 -18.72 9.13 -12.98
C TYR A 161 -20.16 8.63 -12.88
N ASP A 162 -20.68 8.13 -14.01
CA ASP A 162 -22.03 7.59 -14.14
C ASP A 162 -22.04 6.06 -13.97
N VAL A 163 -20.91 5.41 -14.24
CA VAL A 163 -20.69 3.99 -13.95
C VAL A 163 -19.34 3.82 -13.27
N ILE A 164 -19.32 3.07 -12.17
CA ILE A 164 -18.12 2.76 -11.41
C ILE A 164 -17.96 1.24 -11.43
N ILE A 165 -16.82 0.75 -11.91
CA ILE A 165 -16.48 -0.66 -12.01
C ILE A 165 -15.36 -0.95 -11.03
N LEU A 166 -15.43 -2.09 -10.35
CA LEU A 166 -14.37 -2.55 -9.46
C LEU A 166 -14.21 -4.07 -9.57
N PHE A 167 -13.01 -4.52 -9.97
CA PHE A 167 -12.55 -5.88 -9.75
C PHE A 167 -11.85 -5.97 -8.39
N GLY A 168 -12.64 -6.21 -7.35
CA GLY A 168 -12.19 -6.14 -5.96
C GLY A 168 -11.74 -7.48 -5.39
N VAL A 169 -11.33 -7.44 -4.12
CA VAL A 169 -11.20 -8.62 -3.25
C VAL A 169 -12.10 -8.45 -2.03
N SER A 170 -12.53 -9.56 -1.42
CA SER A 170 -13.48 -9.54 -0.30
C SER A 170 -13.11 -8.54 0.82
N GLY A 171 -11.83 -8.49 1.22
CA GLY A 171 -11.35 -7.63 2.31
C GLY A 171 -11.47 -6.12 2.07
N MET A 172 -11.67 -5.66 0.84
CA MET A 172 -11.83 -4.23 0.53
C MET A 172 -13.28 -3.79 0.29
N MET A 173 -14.21 -4.73 0.09
CA MET A 173 -15.56 -4.41 -0.34
C MET A 173 -16.31 -3.54 0.68
N GLU A 174 -16.04 -3.71 1.98
CA GLU A 174 -16.64 -2.89 3.05
C GLU A 174 -16.17 -1.42 2.97
N THR A 175 -14.87 -1.19 2.77
CA THR A 175 -14.32 0.17 2.62
C THR A 175 -14.86 0.84 1.35
N ILE A 176 -14.98 0.07 0.26
CA ILE A 176 -15.55 0.57 -0.99
C ILE A 176 -17.03 0.91 -0.82
N LYS A 177 -17.81 0.07 -0.13
CA LYS A 177 -19.21 0.35 0.18
C LYS A 177 -19.38 1.71 0.86
N LYS A 178 -18.57 2.00 1.89
CA LYS A 178 -18.58 3.28 2.62
C LYS A 178 -18.25 4.46 1.69
N LYS A 179 -17.24 4.32 0.84
CA LYS A 179 -16.87 5.34 -0.14
C LYS A 179 -17.99 5.60 -1.15
N LEU A 180 -18.60 4.55 -1.69
CA LEU A 180 -19.72 4.65 -2.63
C LEU A 180 -20.92 5.35 -2.01
N ALA A 181 -21.28 5.02 -0.76
CA ALA A 181 -22.40 5.65 -0.07
C ALA A 181 -22.26 7.19 -0.01
N VAL A 182 -21.03 7.68 0.18
CA VAL A 182 -20.72 9.11 0.29
C VAL A 182 -20.59 9.77 -1.09
N GLU A 183 -19.84 9.18 -2.03
CA GLU A 183 -19.37 9.88 -3.23
C GLU A 183 -20.13 9.54 -4.52
N MET A 184 -20.79 8.38 -4.60
CA MET A 184 -21.52 7.94 -5.80
C MET A 184 -22.68 8.90 -6.09
N LYS A 185 -22.99 9.20 -7.36
CA LYS A 185 -24.21 9.97 -7.70
C LYS A 185 -25.46 9.10 -7.48
N SER A 186 -26.62 9.75 -7.31
CA SER A 186 -27.92 9.06 -7.18
C SER A 186 -28.21 8.11 -8.33
N ASP A 187 -27.97 8.56 -9.57
CA ASP A 187 -28.32 7.85 -10.80
C ASP A 187 -27.16 7.07 -11.41
N SER A 188 -26.05 6.95 -10.68
CA SER A 188 -24.90 6.15 -11.09
C SER A 188 -25.16 4.66 -10.85
N LEU A 189 -24.40 3.81 -11.56
CA LEU A 189 -24.34 2.38 -11.32
C LEU A 189 -22.98 1.98 -10.77
N PHE A 190 -22.97 1.07 -9.81
CA PHE A 190 -21.78 0.39 -9.35
C PHE A 190 -21.80 -1.06 -9.82
N VAL A 191 -20.70 -1.50 -10.44
CA VAL A 191 -20.53 -2.84 -10.98
C VAL A 191 -19.39 -3.52 -10.23
N ALA A 192 -19.74 -4.42 -9.32
CA ALA A 192 -18.78 -5.23 -8.58
C ALA A 192 -18.46 -6.50 -9.35
N CYS A 193 -17.18 -6.80 -9.50
CA CYS A 193 -16.67 -7.97 -10.18
C CYS A 193 -16.09 -8.95 -9.15
N ARG A 194 -16.39 -10.25 -9.31
CA ARG A 194 -15.92 -11.40 -8.49
C ARG A 194 -16.37 -11.44 -7.02
N PHE A 195 -16.53 -10.30 -6.35
CA PHE A 195 -17.05 -10.24 -4.98
C PHE A 195 -18.20 -9.23 -4.86
N PRO A 196 -19.30 -9.57 -4.16
CA PRO A 196 -20.42 -8.66 -3.91
C PRO A 196 -20.09 -7.63 -2.82
N LEU A 197 -20.88 -6.57 -2.73
CA LEU A 197 -20.86 -5.66 -1.58
C LEU A 197 -21.45 -6.35 -0.33
N PRO A 198 -20.79 -6.25 0.83
CA PRO A 198 -21.30 -6.84 2.06
C PRO A 198 -22.61 -6.18 2.51
N SER A 199 -23.57 -7.00 2.93
CA SER A 199 -24.88 -6.55 3.43
C SER A 199 -25.61 -5.59 2.48
N ALA A 200 -25.43 -5.71 1.17
CA ALA A 200 -26.14 -4.92 0.17
C ALA A 200 -26.83 -5.84 -0.84
N THR A 201 -28.10 -5.58 -1.12
CA THR A 201 -28.87 -6.37 -2.08
C THR A 201 -28.61 -5.84 -3.49
N PRO A 202 -28.04 -6.64 -4.41
CA PRO A 202 -27.80 -6.18 -5.78
C PRO A 202 -29.11 -5.97 -6.54
N LEU A 203 -29.11 -5.03 -7.48
CA LEU A 203 -30.16 -4.87 -8.47
C LEU A 203 -30.23 -6.09 -9.40
N GLU A 204 -29.06 -6.61 -9.77
CA GLU A 204 -28.92 -7.74 -10.68
C GLU A 204 -27.60 -8.46 -10.39
N GLN A 205 -27.59 -9.78 -10.56
CA GLN A 205 -26.40 -10.61 -10.58
C GLN A 205 -26.33 -11.34 -11.91
N LEU A 206 -25.18 -11.27 -12.56
CA LEU A 206 -24.88 -11.94 -13.82
C LEU A 206 -23.69 -12.89 -13.64
N GLY A 207 -23.65 -13.97 -14.43
CA GLY A 207 -22.60 -14.97 -14.38
C GLY A 207 -22.61 -15.82 -13.10
N ALA A 208 -21.63 -16.72 -12.98
CA ALA A 208 -21.51 -17.65 -11.86
C ALA A 208 -20.05 -17.83 -11.43
N GLY A 209 -19.83 -18.12 -10.15
CA GLY A 209 -18.51 -18.40 -9.59
C GLY A 209 -17.54 -17.23 -9.73
N ILE A 210 -16.37 -17.48 -10.30
CA ILE A 210 -15.31 -16.47 -10.46
C ILE A 210 -15.68 -15.34 -11.43
N ASP A 211 -16.63 -15.59 -12.33
CA ASP A 211 -17.07 -14.65 -13.36
C ASP A 211 -18.32 -13.86 -12.94
N SER A 212 -18.75 -13.98 -11.67
CA SER A 212 -19.92 -13.27 -11.19
C SER A 212 -19.71 -11.74 -11.20
N VAL A 213 -20.77 -11.04 -11.61
CA VAL A 213 -20.85 -9.57 -11.67
C VAL A 213 -22.13 -9.14 -10.98
N TRP A 214 -22.04 -8.17 -10.07
CA TRP A 214 -23.17 -7.62 -9.35
C TRP A 214 -23.35 -6.15 -9.68
N VAL A 215 -24.59 -5.74 -9.90
CA VAL A 215 -24.95 -4.35 -10.23
C VAL A 215 -25.70 -3.75 -9.06
N TYR A 216 -25.35 -2.52 -8.68
CA TYR A 216 -25.97 -1.79 -7.58
C TYR A 216 -26.30 -0.36 -8.01
N ARG A 217 -27.44 0.16 -7.54
CA ARG A 217 -27.73 1.60 -7.48
C ARG A 217 -27.27 2.17 -6.15
N LYS A 218 -27.21 3.50 -6.05
CA LYS A 218 -26.86 4.16 -4.79
C LYS A 218 -27.82 3.79 -3.64
N SER A 219 -29.12 3.64 -3.93
CA SER A 219 -30.12 3.18 -2.96
C SER A 219 -29.77 1.83 -2.33
N ASP A 220 -29.21 0.94 -3.14
CA ASP A 220 -28.92 -0.45 -2.76
C ASP A 220 -27.67 -0.50 -1.86
N VAL A 221 -26.70 0.36 -2.17
CA VAL A 221 -25.50 0.57 -1.35
C VAL A 221 -25.86 1.15 0.03
N ILE A 222 -26.75 2.16 0.06
CA ILE A 222 -27.17 2.84 1.30
C ILE A 222 -28.15 1.98 2.12
N GLY A 223 -29.07 1.28 1.46
CA GLY A 223 -30.06 0.42 2.11
C GLY A 223 -29.41 -0.62 3.01
N GLY A 224 -28.24 -1.13 2.60
CA GLY A 224 -27.42 -2.04 3.39
C GLY A 224 -26.78 -1.47 4.65
N PHE A 225 -26.92 -0.16 4.94
CA PHE A 225 -26.55 0.44 6.23
C PHE A 225 -27.74 0.59 7.17
N ARG A 226 -28.98 0.54 6.66
CA ARG A 226 -30.21 0.71 7.46
C ARG A 226 -30.71 -0.59 8.10
N SER A 227 -30.18 -1.73 7.66
CA SER A 227 -30.57 -3.07 8.12
C SER A 227 -29.71 -3.62 9.26
N ASN A 228 -28.83 -2.80 9.86
CA ASN A 228 -27.95 -3.16 10.98
C ASN A 228 -28.23 -2.26 12.19
#